data_AF-W9PYJ9-F1
#
_entry.id   AF-W9PYJ9-F1
#
_cell.length_a   1.000
_cell.length_b   1.000
_cell.length_c   1.000
_cell.angle_alpha   90.00
_cell.angle_beta   90.00
_cell.angle_gamma   90.00
#
_symmetry.space_group_name_H-M   'P 1'
#
loop_
_entity.id
_entity.type
_entity.pdbx_description
1 polymer ?
#
loop_
_entity_poly.entity_id
_entity_poly.type
_entity_poly.pdbx_seq_one_letter_code
_entity_poly.pdbx_strand_id
1 'polypeptide(L)'
;MSLFGQAKPSLFGQSQPAQTTAPTQSTGFGLGQPQQQQQGNTLGASIQQPQPQQMPALSQSQAQLSNSLWQPGKETPHQKPILEQMKLVTEKWDPANPNCVFKYYFYNKVDESHVPYYKPQPHEDPREWEEALQNKPAPGFMPVLCSGYAGVADRLKTQQRAVADFNTRLHQINGSLDAILQRHELETEVRAVAARRRQTTISERCLALAARIQVLRNRGYALSGDEDDLSSRLQTLEREVQDPAVGAREEELWSRLIVLRGYADQLSKELDKPTGSEGESIDPEREAKAKRVLEDYEKQIQHIKKELEALSTDYAEWEKTRNPHSK
;
A
#
# COMPACT_ATOMS: atom_id res chain seq x y z
N MET A 1 6.04 58.20 -6.07
CA MET A 1 7.49 58.17 -5.76
C MET A 1 7.82 56.81 -5.18
N SER A 2 9.00 56.28 -5.46
CA SER A 2 9.47 54.98 -4.95
C SER A 2 10.06 55.10 -3.54
N LEU A 3 9.98 54.04 -2.73
CA LEU A 3 11.17 53.40 -2.11
C LEU A 3 10.82 52.08 -1.38
N PHE A 4 11.82 51.19 -1.34
CA PHE A 4 12.13 50.07 -0.41
C PHE A 4 11.05 49.52 0.56
N GLY A 5 10.95 48.21 0.82
CA GLY A 5 11.79 47.06 0.44
C GLY A 5 12.81 46.64 1.52
N GLN A 6 12.57 45.52 2.20
CA GLN A 6 13.57 44.88 3.09
C GLN A 6 13.35 43.36 3.15
N ALA A 7 14.44 42.59 3.16
CA ALA A 7 14.42 41.13 3.11
C ALA A 7 14.52 40.48 4.51
N LYS A 8 14.13 39.19 4.59
CA LYS A 8 14.44 38.29 5.72
C LYS A 8 15.55 37.32 5.30
N PRO A 9 16.53 37.00 6.16
CA PRO A 9 17.63 36.11 5.81
C PRO A 9 17.25 34.63 5.90
N SER A 10 17.86 33.81 5.03
CA SER A 10 17.86 32.36 5.18
C SER A 10 18.79 31.92 6.31
N LEU A 11 18.38 30.93 7.11
CA LEU A 11 19.22 30.26 8.09
C LEU A 11 19.26 28.77 7.79
N PHE A 12 20.24 28.35 6.97
CA PHE A 12 20.51 26.95 6.69
C PHE A 12 22.03 26.75 6.62
N GLY A 13 22.57 25.90 7.50
CA GLY A 13 24.01 25.66 7.65
C GLY A 13 24.26 24.18 7.97
N GLN A 14 25.31 23.62 7.39
CA GLN A 14 25.50 22.17 7.25
C GLN A 14 26.91 21.76 7.70
N SER A 15 27.01 20.76 8.60
CA SER A 15 28.29 20.07 8.85
C SER A 15 28.11 18.66 9.45
N GLN A 16 28.69 17.68 8.74
CA GLN A 16 29.27 16.39 9.16
C GLN A 16 28.90 15.70 10.49
N PRO A 17 28.83 14.36 10.46
CA PRO A 17 29.53 13.48 11.40
C PRO A 17 30.86 12.97 10.80
N ALA A 18 31.81 12.59 11.66
CA ALA A 18 33.16 12.13 11.30
C ALA A 18 33.42 10.66 11.67
N GLN A 19 34.55 10.14 11.17
CA GLN A 19 34.96 8.73 11.20
C GLN A 19 36.00 8.46 12.31
N THR A 20 35.88 7.34 13.04
CA THR A 20 36.95 6.80 13.91
C THR A 20 37.01 5.27 13.85
N THR A 21 38.19 4.70 14.12
CA THR A 21 38.50 3.26 14.00
C THR A 21 39.51 2.83 15.04
N ALA A 22 39.29 1.70 15.73
CA ALA A 22 40.30 0.99 16.52
C ALA A 22 39.94 -0.51 16.68
N PRO A 23 40.90 -1.46 16.73
CA PRO A 23 40.62 -2.90 16.79
C PRO A 23 41.04 -3.58 18.10
N THR A 24 40.45 -4.75 18.40
CA THR A 24 40.97 -5.69 19.42
C THR A 24 40.75 -7.15 19.01
N GLN A 25 41.67 -8.03 19.37
CA GLN A 25 41.55 -9.49 19.23
C GLN A 25 41.04 -10.14 20.53
N SER A 26 40.30 -11.24 20.45
CA SER A 26 40.35 -12.28 21.51
C SER A 26 39.89 -13.66 21.02
N THR A 27 40.57 -14.68 21.56
CA THR A 27 40.38 -16.12 21.32
C THR A 27 39.18 -16.68 22.11
N GLY A 28 38.49 -17.71 21.59
CA GLY A 28 37.49 -18.44 22.38
C GLY A 28 36.93 -19.70 21.72
N PHE A 29 37.49 -20.87 22.01
CA PHE A 29 36.87 -22.17 21.72
C PHE A 29 35.86 -22.54 22.82
N GLY A 30 34.71 -23.10 22.45
CA GLY A 30 33.70 -23.61 23.38
C GLY A 30 33.07 -24.92 22.89
N LEU A 31 33.17 -25.99 23.68
CA LEU A 31 32.72 -27.34 23.35
C LEU A 31 31.37 -27.64 24.01
N GLY A 32 30.44 -28.29 23.30
CA GLY A 32 29.14 -28.68 23.85
C GLY A 32 28.44 -29.82 23.08
N GLN A 33 28.23 -30.95 23.75
CA GLN A 33 27.48 -32.15 23.33
C GLN A 33 27.18 -32.97 24.62
N PRO A 34 26.36 -34.05 24.61
CA PRO A 34 25.37 -34.50 23.63
C PRO A 34 23.99 -34.84 24.25
N GLN A 35 22.99 -35.22 23.43
CA GLN A 35 21.97 -36.20 23.85
C GLN A 35 21.47 -37.05 22.66
N GLN A 36 20.78 -38.16 22.92
CA GLN A 36 20.77 -39.37 22.08
C GLN A 36 19.41 -40.12 22.13
N GLN A 37 18.89 -40.63 21.00
CA GLN A 37 17.83 -41.65 20.94
C GLN A 37 17.70 -42.31 19.54
N GLN A 38 16.83 -43.31 19.34
CA GLN A 38 17.17 -44.75 19.40
C GLN A 38 16.11 -45.64 18.68
N GLN A 39 16.52 -46.52 17.75
CA GLN A 39 15.81 -47.75 17.26
C GLN A 39 16.68 -48.44 16.18
N GLY A 40 16.53 -49.70 15.76
CA GLY A 40 15.66 -50.84 16.16
C GLY A 40 15.73 -51.94 15.07
N ASN A 41 15.86 -53.25 15.40
CA ASN A 41 16.36 -54.28 14.44
C ASN A 41 15.60 -55.63 14.44
N THR A 42 15.42 -56.26 13.25
CA THR A 42 14.85 -57.61 12.94
C THR A 42 15.00 -57.90 11.41
N LEU A 43 14.95 -59.12 10.82
CA LEU A 43 15.14 -60.54 11.22
C LEU A 43 15.29 -61.45 9.94
N GLY A 44 16.02 -62.57 10.01
CA GLY A 44 16.04 -63.68 9.00
C GLY A 44 17.21 -63.64 8.00
N ALA A 45 18.15 -64.60 7.91
CA ALA A 45 18.12 -66.06 7.64
C ALA A 45 18.38 -66.40 6.14
N SER A 46 19.26 -67.33 5.71
CA SER A 46 20.12 -68.32 6.41
C SER A 46 21.25 -68.88 5.49
N ILE A 47 22.23 -69.66 6.04
CA ILE A 47 23.21 -70.56 5.32
C ILE A 47 24.34 -69.85 4.49
N GLN A 48 25.51 -70.43 4.13
CA GLN A 48 26.59 -71.26 4.77
C GLN A 48 27.77 -71.35 3.72
N GLN A 49 29.05 -71.75 3.94
CA GLN A 49 29.82 -72.30 5.08
C GLN A 49 31.28 -71.70 5.19
N PRO A 50 32.51 -72.33 5.07
CA PRO A 50 33.71 -71.80 5.78
C PRO A 50 35.12 -71.74 5.07
N GLN A 51 36.12 -71.28 5.84
CA GLN A 51 37.60 -71.53 5.83
C GLN A 51 38.56 -70.81 4.84
N PRO A 52 39.84 -70.51 5.26
CA PRO A 52 40.39 -70.33 6.63
C PRO A 52 41.41 -69.17 6.85
N GLN A 53 41.63 -68.77 8.12
CA GLN A 53 42.72 -67.91 8.67
C GLN A 53 42.86 -66.46 8.09
N GLN A 54 43.28 -65.40 8.81
CA GLN A 54 44.04 -65.22 10.07
C GLN A 54 43.74 -63.83 10.71
N MET A 55 44.22 -63.55 11.93
CA MET A 55 44.17 -62.25 12.64
C MET A 55 45.61 -61.71 12.87
N PRO A 56 45.88 -60.46 13.35
CA PRO A 56 44.98 -59.38 13.83
C PRO A 56 45.35 -57.93 13.34
N ALA A 57 44.79 -56.91 14.03
CA ALA A 57 45.28 -55.53 14.26
C ALA A 57 44.48 -54.36 13.64
N LEU A 58 44.09 -53.40 14.49
CA LEU A 58 43.20 -52.26 14.21
C LEU A 58 43.95 -50.93 14.35
N SER A 59 44.81 -50.58 13.38
CA SER A 59 45.67 -49.39 13.51
C SER A 59 46.06 -48.70 12.18
N GLN A 60 45.15 -48.61 11.20
CA GLN A 60 45.46 -47.89 9.95
C GLN A 60 44.27 -47.22 9.23
N SER A 61 43.38 -46.54 9.97
CA SER A 61 42.23 -45.80 9.41
C SER A 61 42.39 -44.28 9.32
N GLN A 62 43.56 -43.72 9.64
CA GLN A 62 43.81 -42.27 9.63
C GLN A 62 44.71 -41.78 8.47
N ALA A 63 45.30 -42.69 7.68
CA ALA A 63 46.22 -42.36 6.58
C ALA A 63 45.55 -42.15 5.21
N GLN A 64 44.25 -42.45 5.06
CA GLN A 64 43.58 -42.45 3.75
C GLN A 64 42.78 -41.17 3.42
N LEU A 65 42.56 -40.25 4.38
CA LEU A 65 41.87 -38.98 4.10
C LEU A 65 42.80 -37.82 3.71
N SER A 66 44.10 -37.84 4.07
CA SER A 66 45.03 -36.74 3.76
C SER A 66 45.69 -36.83 2.38
N ASN A 67 45.52 -37.94 1.65
CA ASN A 67 46.34 -38.25 0.48
C ASN A 67 45.72 -37.81 -0.87
N SER A 68 44.52 -37.21 -0.87
CA SER A 68 43.85 -36.69 -2.09
C SER A 68 44.12 -35.20 -2.35
N LEU A 69 44.87 -34.51 -1.48
CA LEU A 69 45.32 -33.13 -1.71
C LEU A 69 46.80 -33.14 -2.14
N TRP A 70 47.02 -32.91 -3.44
CA TRP A 70 48.29 -32.51 -4.06
C TRP A 70 49.50 -33.43 -3.83
N GLN A 71 49.69 -34.41 -4.72
CA GLN A 71 51.04 -34.90 -5.06
C GLN A 71 51.47 -34.32 -6.42
N PRO A 72 52.57 -33.54 -6.49
CA PRO A 72 53.14 -33.12 -7.77
C PRO A 72 53.60 -34.34 -8.59
N GLY A 73 53.29 -34.36 -9.90
CA GLY A 73 53.78 -35.38 -10.82
C GLY A 73 52.93 -36.66 -10.95
N LYS A 74 51.71 -36.71 -10.42
CA LYS A 74 50.70 -37.69 -10.82
C LYS A 74 49.49 -37.02 -11.46
N GLU A 75 49.32 -37.25 -12.76
CA GLU A 75 48.14 -36.81 -13.51
C GLU A 75 46.91 -37.53 -12.95
N THR A 76 45.92 -36.76 -12.50
CA THR A 76 44.60 -37.33 -12.19
C THR A 76 43.89 -37.62 -13.52
N PRO A 77 43.13 -38.72 -13.68
CA PRO A 77 42.73 -39.22 -15.01
C PRO A 77 41.84 -38.31 -15.87
N HIS A 78 41.39 -37.17 -15.34
CA HIS A 78 40.48 -36.21 -15.99
C HIS A 78 40.96 -34.74 -15.93
N GLN A 79 42.18 -34.46 -15.47
CA GLN A 79 42.73 -33.11 -15.58
C GLN A 79 43.17 -32.83 -17.03
N LYS A 80 42.40 -31.99 -17.72
CA LYS A 80 42.79 -31.35 -18.99
C LYS A 80 44.20 -30.75 -18.87
N PRO A 81 45.06 -30.78 -19.90
CA PRO A 81 46.40 -30.19 -19.86
C PRO A 81 46.37 -28.71 -19.44
N ILE A 82 47.42 -28.23 -18.78
CA ILE A 82 47.46 -26.89 -18.16
C ILE A 82 47.13 -25.76 -19.17
N LEU A 83 47.61 -25.88 -20.41
CA LEU A 83 47.30 -24.93 -21.50
C LEU A 83 45.80 -24.90 -21.87
N GLU A 84 45.10 -26.03 -21.76
CA GLU A 84 43.65 -26.10 -21.96
C GLU A 84 42.89 -25.59 -20.73
N GLN A 85 43.38 -25.81 -19.50
CA GLN A 85 42.81 -25.21 -18.30
C GLN A 85 42.90 -23.67 -18.34
N MET A 86 44.06 -23.12 -18.74
CA MET A 86 44.25 -21.68 -18.90
C MET A 86 43.31 -21.09 -19.96
N LYS A 87 43.22 -21.73 -21.14
CA LYS A 87 42.25 -21.34 -22.19
C LYS A 87 40.81 -21.38 -21.66
N LEU A 88 40.41 -22.48 -21.03
CA LEU A 88 39.07 -22.64 -20.46
C LEU A 88 38.76 -21.56 -19.44
N VAL A 89 39.71 -21.16 -18.58
CA VAL A 89 39.51 -20.03 -17.65
C VAL A 89 39.33 -18.71 -18.42
N THR A 90 40.12 -18.42 -19.45
CA THR A 90 39.91 -17.24 -20.30
C THR A 90 38.53 -17.27 -20.98
N GLU A 91 38.14 -18.39 -21.58
CA GLU A 91 36.83 -18.61 -22.23
C GLU A 91 35.65 -18.52 -21.24
N LYS A 92 35.85 -18.86 -19.97
CA LYS A 92 34.85 -18.74 -18.90
C LYS A 92 34.60 -17.30 -18.44
N TRP A 93 35.57 -16.40 -18.63
CA TRP A 93 35.49 -14.99 -18.24
C TRP A 93 35.21 -14.05 -19.42
N ASP A 94 35.41 -14.49 -20.66
CA ASP A 94 35.04 -13.76 -21.87
C ASP A 94 33.51 -13.71 -22.04
N PRO A 95 32.86 -12.52 -22.03
CA PRO A 95 31.43 -12.40 -22.21
C PRO A 95 30.96 -12.64 -23.66
N ALA A 96 31.85 -12.62 -24.64
CA ALA A 96 31.52 -12.91 -26.04
C ALA A 96 31.51 -14.42 -26.36
N ASN A 97 32.03 -15.25 -25.46
CA ASN A 97 32.14 -16.69 -25.67
C ASN A 97 30.86 -17.43 -25.22
N PRO A 98 30.27 -18.33 -26.03
CA PRO A 98 29.10 -19.12 -25.63
C PRO A 98 29.35 -20.00 -24.40
N ASN A 99 30.62 -20.28 -24.05
CA ASN A 99 31.00 -21.01 -22.84
C ASN A 99 31.08 -20.15 -21.56
N CYS A 100 30.84 -18.83 -21.58
CA CYS A 100 30.96 -17.95 -20.42
C CYS A 100 30.19 -18.47 -19.19
N VAL A 101 30.74 -18.34 -17.97
CA VAL A 101 30.02 -18.72 -16.72
C VAL A 101 28.99 -17.66 -16.32
N PHE A 102 29.27 -16.39 -16.61
CA PHE A 102 28.47 -15.25 -16.15
C PHE A 102 27.24 -14.98 -17.03
N LYS A 103 26.51 -16.03 -17.39
CA LYS A 103 25.24 -15.98 -18.11
C LYS A 103 24.07 -15.96 -17.12
N TYR A 104 23.08 -15.10 -17.34
CA TYR A 104 21.79 -15.18 -16.66
C TYR A 104 20.65 -14.63 -17.55
N TYR A 105 19.48 -15.27 -17.50
CA TYR A 105 18.30 -14.88 -18.26
C TYR A 105 17.40 -13.97 -17.42
N PHE A 106 17.29 -12.70 -17.84
CA PHE A 106 16.34 -11.76 -17.26
C PHE A 106 15.04 -11.72 -18.08
N TYR A 107 13.91 -11.82 -17.41
CA TYR A 107 12.60 -11.68 -18.05
C TYR A 107 12.26 -10.20 -18.25
N ASN A 108 11.95 -9.83 -19.50
CA ASN A 108 11.46 -8.50 -19.86
C ASN A 108 9.99 -8.59 -20.28
N LYS A 109 9.13 -7.68 -19.80
CA LYS A 109 7.75 -7.61 -20.27
C LYS A 109 7.73 -7.06 -21.70
N VAL A 110 6.98 -7.72 -22.57
CA VAL A 110 6.78 -7.40 -23.99
C VAL A 110 5.29 -7.48 -24.29
N ASP A 111 4.76 -6.61 -25.15
CA ASP A 111 3.37 -6.69 -25.59
C ASP A 111 3.16 -7.90 -26.51
N GLU A 112 2.00 -8.56 -26.40
CA GLU A 112 1.78 -9.89 -27.02
C GLU A 112 1.94 -9.90 -28.54
N SER A 113 1.64 -8.76 -29.20
CA SER A 113 1.86 -8.54 -30.63
C SER A 113 3.33 -8.56 -31.06
N HIS A 114 4.26 -8.32 -30.14
CA HIS A 114 5.70 -8.25 -30.40
C HIS A 114 6.45 -9.53 -30.01
N VAL A 115 5.84 -10.40 -29.20
CA VAL A 115 6.42 -11.69 -28.78
C VAL A 115 7.00 -12.53 -29.94
N PRO A 116 6.34 -12.67 -31.12
CA PRO A 116 6.86 -13.49 -32.23
C PRO A 116 8.16 -13.00 -32.88
N TYR A 117 8.58 -11.76 -32.62
CA TYR A 117 9.82 -11.20 -33.18
C TYR A 117 11.06 -11.50 -32.32
N TYR A 118 10.88 -11.93 -31.06
CA TYR A 118 11.98 -12.28 -30.17
C TYR A 118 12.54 -13.67 -30.53
N LYS A 119 13.85 -13.73 -30.76
CA LYS A 119 14.59 -14.92 -31.17
C LYS A 119 15.94 -14.98 -30.45
N PRO A 120 16.56 -16.16 -30.33
CA PRO A 120 17.90 -16.29 -29.78
C PRO A 120 18.92 -15.40 -30.49
N GLN A 121 19.88 -14.89 -29.73
CA GLN A 121 21.02 -14.11 -30.22
C GLN A 121 22.09 -15.02 -30.85
N PRO A 122 22.96 -14.50 -31.75
CA PRO A 122 23.95 -15.31 -32.47
C PRO A 122 25.04 -16.01 -31.63
N HIS A 123 25.03 -15.82 -30.31
CA HIS A 123 26.01 -16.33 -29.34
C HIS A 123 25.34 -17.06 -28.15
N GLU A 124 24.05 -17.40 -28.30
CA GLU A 124 23.17 -17.99 -27.31
C GLU A 124 22.89 -19.47 -27.67
N ASP A 125 22.81 -20.37 -26.70
CA ASP A 125 22.42 -21.77 -26.98
C ASP A 125 20.88 -21.85 -27.06
N PRO A 126 20.29 -22.33 -28.18
CA PRO A 126 18.85 -22.54 -28.28
C PRO A 126 18.25 -23.35 -27.13
N ARG A 127 19.01 -24.27 -26.51
CA ARG A 127 18.57 -25.08 -25.38
C ARG A 127 18.37 -24.26 -24.11
N GLU A 128 19.35 -23.41 -23.78
CA GLU A 128 19.27 -22.50 -22.63
C GLU A 128 18.11 -21.50 -22.82
N TRP A 129 17.89 -21.04 -24.06
CA TRP A 129 16.76 -20.16 -24.41
C TRP A 129 15.40 -20.86 -24.30
N GLU A 130 15.28 -22.11 -24.76
CA GLU A 130 14.05 -22.91 -24.61
C GLU A 130 13.75 -23.23 -23.13
N GLU A 131 14.76 -23.54 -22.33
CA GLU A 131 14.62 -23.70 -20.88
C GLU A 131 14.18 -22.40 -20.19
N ALA A 132 14.70 -21.24 -20.61
CA ALA A 132 14.24 -19.94 -20.13
C ALA A 132 12.81 -19.60 -20.58
N LEU A 133 12.40 -20.00 -21.79
CA LEU A 133 11.00 -19.87 -22.23
C LEU A 133 10.05 -20.78 -21.43
N GLN A 134 10.50 -21.96 -21.02
CA GLN A 134 9.73 -22.88 -20.18
C GLN A 134 9.59 -22.38 -18.74
N ASN A 135 10.66 -21.82 -18.16
CA ASN A 135 10.68 -21.28 -16.79
C ASN A 135 10.15 -19.83 -16.66
N LYS A 136 9.27 -19.44 -17.56
CA LYS A 136 8.71 -18.09 -17.71
C LYS A 136 7.69 -17.77 -16.60
N PRO A 137 7.81 -16.64 -15.88
CA PRO A 137 6.99 -16.36 -14.70
C PRO A 137 5.52 -15.99 -14.99
N ALA A 138 5.23 -15.46 -16.18
CA ALA A 138 3.89 -15.07 -16.62
C ALA A 138 3.84 -14.89 -18.15
N PRO A 139 2.65 -14.93 -18.79
CA PRO A 139 2.49 -14.52 -20.20
C PRO A 139 3.01 -13.10 -20.46
N GLY A 140 3.36 -12.81 -21.73
CA GLY A 140 3.98 -11.54 -22.14
C GLY A 140 5.45 -11.31 -21.74
N PHE A 141 6.03 -12.10 -20.83
CA PHE A 141 7.46 -11.99 -20.51
C PHE A 141 8.35 -12.74 -21.51
N MET A 142 9.39 -12.12 -22.04
CA MET A 142 10.40 -12.78 -22.89
C MET A 142 11.76 -12.81 -22.18
N PRO A 143 12.51 -13.93 -22.27
CA PRO A 143 13.85 -14.00 -21.74
C PRO A 143 14.80 -13.08 -22.54
N VAL A 144 15.81 -12.57 -21.85
CA VAL A 144 16.92 -11.77 -22.41
C VAL A 144 18.18 -12.20 -21.69
N LEU A 145 19.14 -12.79 -22.40
CA LEU A 145 20.45 -13.11 -21.84
C LEU A 145 21.22 -11.83 -21.47
N CYS A 146 21.77 -11.82 -20.26
CA CYS A 146 22.88 -10.95 -19.89
C CYS A 146 24.13 -11.81 -19.74
N SER A 147 25.16 -11.49 -20.52
CA SER A 147 26.50 -12.06 -20.41
C SER A 147 27.43 -11.07 -19.71
N GLY A 148 28.03 -11.51 -18.61
CA GLY A 148 28.98 -10.74 -17.81
C GLY A 148 28.40 -9.51 -17.11
N TYR A 149 29.27 -8.80 -16.38
CA TYR A 149 28.90 -7.61 -15.61
C TYR A 149 28.41 -6.43 -16.46
N ALA A 150 28.78 -6.37 -17.74
CA ALA A 150 28.36 -5.31 -18.66
C ALA A 150 26.83 -5.33 -18.90
N GLY A 151 26.26 -6.49 -19.20
CA GLY A 151 24.81 -6.64 -19.38
C GLY A 151 24.01 -6.29 -18.13
N VAL A 152 24.53 -6.68 -16.95
CA VAL A 152 23.93 -6.32 -15.65
C VAL A 152 23.99 -4.80 -15.41
N ALA A 153 25.12 -4.15 -15.74
CA ALA A 153 25.26 -2.70 -15.62
C ALA A 153 24.30 -1.93 -16.56
N ASP A 154 24.08 -2.41 -17.78
CA ASP A 154 23.12 -1.79 -18.70
C ASP A 154 21.66 -2.06 -18.32
N ARG A 155 21.37 -3.23 -17.72
CA ARG A 155 20.06 -3.49 -17.08
C ARG A 155 19.81 -2.54 -15.91
N LEU A 156 20.82 -2.27 -15.08
CA LEU A 156 20.74 -1.31 -13.96
C LEU A 156 20.52 0.13 -14.45
N LYS A 157 21.25 0.60 -15.48
CA LYS A 157 20.99 1.90 -16.13
C LYS A 157 19.56 2.01 -16.65
N THR A 158 19.03 0.91 -17.20
CA THR A 158 17.65 0.85 -17.73
C THR A 158 16.63 0.90 -16.60
N GLN A 159 16.85 0.19 -15.49
CA GLN A 159 16.02 0.28 -14.28
C GLN A 159 16.04 1.69 -13.67
N GLN A 160 17.21 2.35 -13.60
CA GLN A 160 17.34 3.72 -13.10
C GLN A 160 16.50 4.72 -13.92
N ARG A 161 16.50 4.59 -15.25
CA ARG A 161 15.64 5.40 -16.14
C ARG A 161 14.16 5.13 -15.88
N ALA A 162 13.76 3.86 -15.83
CA ALA A 162 12.37 3.49 -15.56
C ALA A 162 11.86 4.02 -14.19
N VAL A 163 12.71 4.00 -13.14
CA VAL A 163 12.38 4.60 -11.83
C VAL A 163 12.22 6.13 -11.93
N ALA A 164 13.06 6.82 -12.70
CA ALA A 164 12.88 8.26 -12.95
C ALA A 164 11.58 8.56 -13.72
N ASP A 165 11.22 7.73 -14.71
CA ASP A 165 9.94 7.84 -15.43
C ASP A 165 8.74 7.57 -14.52
N PHE A 166 8.82 6.56 -13.64
CA PHE A 166 7.76 6.26 -12.67
C PHE A 166 7.59 7.40 -11.66
N ASN A 167 8.67 7.96 -11.11
CA ASN A 167 8.60 9.11 -10.22
C ASN A 167 7.99 10.33 -10.94
N THR A 168 8.38 10.58 -12.19
CA THR A 168 7.82 11.67 -13.01
C THR A 168 6.31 11.51 -13.22
N ARG A 169 5.84 10.29 -13.53
CA ARG A 169 4.41 9.98 -13.64
C ARG A 169 3.67 10.08 -12.30
N LEU A 170 4.30 9.68 -11.20
CA LEU A 170 3.73 9.82 -9.85
C LEU A 170 3.53 11.29 -9.48
N HIS A 171 4.52 12.16 -9.77
CA HIS A 171 4.37 13.61 -9.58
C HIS A 171 3.29 14.22 -10.47
N GLN A 172 3.12 13.74 -11.71
CA GLN A 172 2.00 14.16 -12.58
C GLN A 172 0.64 13.75 -12.02
N ILE A 173 0.52 12.52 -11.49
CA ILE A 173 -0.70 12.03 -10.85
C ILE A 173 -1.01 12.88 -9.61
N ASN A 174 -0.04 13.09 -8.71
CA ASN A 174 -0.23 13.90 -7.51
C ASN A 174 -0.66 15.33 -7.86
N GLY A 175 0.04 16.00 -8.77
CA GLY A 175 -0.34 17.35 -9.22
C GLY A 175 -1.73 17.42 -9.89
N SER A 176 -2.20 16.33 -10.51
CA SER A 176 -3.58 16.24 -11.02
C SER A 176 -4.61 16.06 -9.90
N LEU A 177 -4.28 15.32 -8.83
CA LEU A 177 -5.12 15.16 -7.64
C LEU A 177 -5.19 16.48 -6.86
N ASP A 178 -4.06 17.16 -6.66
CA ASP A 178 -3.99 18.47 -6.01
C ASP A 178 -4.87 19.51 -6.75
N ALA A 179 -4.83 19.53 -8.08
CA ALA A 179 -5.67 20.40 -8.89
C ALA A 179 -7.17 20.05 -8.82
N ILE A 180 -7.53 18.77 -8.65
CA ILE A 180 -8.91 18.33 -8.44
C ILE A 180 -9.40 18.73 -7.04
N LEU A 181 -8.59 18.55 -6.00
CA LEU A 181 -8.90 18.93 -4.61
C LEU A 181 -9.10 20.44 -4.48
N GLN A 182 -8.15 21.25 -4.97
CA GLN A 182 -8.25 22.72 -4.98
C GLN A 182 -9.52 23.20 -5.71
N ARG A 183 -9.90 22.54 -6.82
CA ARG A 183 -11.15 22.84 -7.53
C ARG A 183 -12.40 22.38 -6.78
N HIS A 184 -12.32 21.31 -6.00
CA HIS A 184 -13.43 20.88 -5.14
C HIS A 184 -13.68 21.93 -4.05
N GLU A 185 -12.66 22.22 -3.24
CA GLU A 185 -12.71 23.12 -2.09
C GLU A 185 -13.08 24.57 -2.50
N LEU A 186 -12.33 25.15 -3.44
CA LEU A 186 -12.43 26.58 -3.74
C LEU A 186 -13.57 26.93 -4.70
N GLU A 187 -13.88 26.07 -5.68
CA GLU A 187 -14.98 26.33 -6.62
C GLU A 187 -16.25 25.55 -6.28
N THR A 188 -16.13 24.24 -6.07
CA THR A 188 -17.27 23.32 -6.16
C THR A 188 -18.14 23.38 -4.91
N GLU A 189 -17.53 23.33 -3.72
CA GLU A 189 -18.24 23.48 -2.44
C GLU A 189 -18.88 24.87 -2.31
N VAL A 190 -18.12 25.93 -2.63
CA VAL A 190 -18.62 27.31 -2.59
C VAL A 190 -19.83 27.50 -3.53
N ARG A 191 -19.75 26.95 -4.76
CA ARG A 191 -20.88 26.96 -5.71
C ARG A 191 -22.05 26.10 -5.23
N ALA A 192 -21.80 24.94 -4.61
CA ALA A 192 -22.85 24.07 -4.07
C ALA A 192 -23.61 24.71 -2.89
N VAL A 193 -22.91 25.33 -1.94
CA VAL A 193 -23.51 26.06 -0.82
C VAL A 193 -24.28 27.29 -1.32
N ALA A 194 -23.72 28.03 -2.28
CA ALA A 194 -24.41 29.16 -2.91
C ALA A 194 -25.66 28.72 -3.68
N ALA A 195 -25.61 27.57 -4.38
CA ALA A 195 -26.75 26.99 -5.08
C ALA A 195 -27.86 26.56 -4.10
N ARG A 196 -27.52 25.87 -3.00
CA ARG A 196 -28.49 25.50 -1.94
C ARG A 196 -29.17 26.74 -1.34
N ARG A 197 -28.41 27.79 -0.99
CA ARG A 197 -28.98 29.06 -0.49
C ARG A 197 -29.94 29.70 -1.51
N ARG A 198 -29.57 29.74 -2.80
CA ARG A 198 -30.44 30.24 -3.87
C ARG A 198 -31.70 29.37 -4.04
N GLN A 199 -31.58 28.05 -3.93
CA GLN A 199 -32.71 27.12 -4.01
C GLN A 199 -33.72 27.39 -2.89
N THR A 200 -33.27 27.60 -1.64
CA THR A 200 -34.15 27.99 -0.53
C THR A 200 -34.88 29.29 -0.84
N THR A 201 -34.17 30.36 -1.22
CA THR A 201 -34.79 31.65 -1.54
C THR A 201 -35.72 31.60 -2.77
N ILE A 202 -35.46 30.73 -3.74
CA ILE A 202 -36.37 30.51 -4.87
C ILE A 202 -37.60 29.71 -4.42
N SER A 203 -37.45 28.73 -3.52
CA SER A 203 -38.56 27.98 -2.93
C SER A 203 -39.49 28.89 -2.12
N GLU A 204 -38.95 29.74 -1.24
CA GLU A 204 -39.68 30.77 -0.50
C GLU A 204 -40.48 31.69 -1.42
N ARG A 205 -39.84 32.20 -2.50
CA ARG A 205 -40.49 33.07 -3.49
C ARG A 205 -41.57 32.33 -4.28
N CYS A 206 -41.34 31.06 -4.61
CA CYS A 206 -42.31 30.21 -5.31
C CYS A 206 -43.55 29.98 -4.44
N LEU A 207 -43.35 29.61 -3.16
CA LEU A 207 -44.42 29.43 -2.18
C LEU A 207 -45.21 30.73 -1.96
N ALA A 208 -44.51 31.86 -1.74
CA ALA A 208 -45.15 33.16 -1.57
C ALA A 208 -45.93 33.62 -2.82
N LEU A 209 -45.46 33.28 -4.02
CA LEU A 209 -46.17 33.53 -5.28
C LEU A 209 -47.39 32.62 -5.44
N ALA A 210 -47.25 31.31 -5.16
CA ALA A 210 -48.34 30.34 -5.22
C ALA A 210 -49.47 30.69 -4.23
N ALA A 211 -49.13 31.07 -3.00
CA ALA A 211 -50.09 31.56 -2.00
C ALA A 211 -50.84 32.81 -2.49
N ARG A 212 -50.14 33.78 -3.09
CA ARG A 212 -50.77 34.97 -3.70
C ARG A 212 -51.70 34.60 -4.87
N ILE A 213 -51.33 33.63 -5.70
CA ILE A 213 -52.19 33.13 -6.78
C ILE A 213 -53.46 32.46 -6.22
N GLN A 214 -53.34 31.60 -5.19
CA GLN A 214 -54.49 30.97 -4.53
C GLN A 214 -55.44 32.04 -3.97
N VAL A 215 -54.93 33.00 -3.21
CA VAL A 215 -55.72 34.10 -2.62
C VAL A 215 -56.40 34.95 -3.69
N LEU A 216 -55.73 35.25 -4.81
CA LEU A 216 -56.33 36.03 -5.90
C LEU A 216 -57.38 35.24 -6.69
N ARG A 217 -57.16 33.93 -6.92
CA ARG A 217 -58.07 33.04 -7.65
C ARG A 217 -59.35 32.76 -6.85
N ASN A 218 -59.21 32.50 -5.55
CA ASN A 218 -60.33 32.10 -4.70
C ASN A 218 -61.09 33.31 -4.12
N ARG A 219 -60.67 34.56 -4.45
CA ARG A 219 -61.21 35.79 -3.86
C ARG A 219 -62.70 36.00 -4.18
N GLY A 220 -63.56 35.74 -3.21
CA GLY A 220 -65.02 35.89 -3.33
C GLY A 220 -65.77 34.56 -3.46
N TYR A 221 -65.06 33.43 -3.50
CA TYR A 221 -65.65 32.11 -3.25
C TYR A 221 -65.62 31.79 -1.74
N ALA A 222 -66.43 30.83 -1.32
CA ALA A 222 -66.32 30.26 0.02
C ALA A 222 -65.06 29.39 0.14
N LEU A 223 -64.53 29.25 1.35
CA LEU A 223 -63.38 28.38 1.66
C LEU A 223 -63.72 26.91 1.33
N SER A 224 -62.76 26.16 0.77
CA SER A 224 -62.94 24.69 0.64
C SER A 224 -62.78 23.99 1.99
N GLY A 225 -63.36 22.79 2.13
CA GLY A 225 -63.07 21.92 3.27
C GLY A 225 -61.58 21.62 3.40
N ASP A 226 -60.88 21.41 2.27
CA ASP A 226 -59.43 21.19 2.23
C ASP A 226 -58.61 22.39 2.76
N GLU A 227 -59.16 23.60 2.65
CA GLU A 227 -58.52 24.83 3.14
C GLU A 227 -58.72 25.01 4.65
N ASP A 228 -59.82 24.53 5.22
CA ASP A 228 -60.05 24.47 6.67
C ASP A 228 -59.22 23.34 7.33
N ASP A 229 -59.09 22.21 6.63
CA ASP A 229 -58.20 21.09 6.99
C ASP A 229 -56.71 21.52 6.99
N LEU A 230 -56.33 22.43 6.09
CA LEU A 230 -54.99 23.05 6.07
C LEU A 230 -54.85 24.15 7.13
N SER A 231 -55.89 24.95 7.34
CA SER A 231 -55.95 26.02 8.36
C SER A 231 -55.76 25.46 9.77
N SER A 232 -56.49 24.41 10.14
CA SER A 232 -56.38 23.75 11.45
C SER A 232 -54.99 23.16 11.72
N ARG A 233 -54.36 22.56 10.70
CA ARG A 233 -52.96 22.07 10.78
C ARG A 233 -51.98 23.23 10.99
N LEU A 234 -52.12 24.34 10.27
CA LEU A 234 -51.28 25.53 10.46
C LEU A 234 -51.47 26.16 11.84
N GLN A 235 -52.70 26.30 12.34
CA GLN A 235 -52.98 26.81 13.69
C GLN A 235 -52.39 25.91 14.79
N THR A 236 -52.36 24.59 14.56
CA THR A 236 -51.75 23.63 15.49
C THR A 236 -50.24 23.83 15.54
N LEU A 237 -49.58 23.88 14.39
CA LEU A 237 -48.13 24.14 14.28
C LEU A 237 -47.75 25.53 14.80
N GLU A 238 -48.56 26.56 14.54
CA GLU A 238 -48.35 27.91 15.07
C GLU A 238 -48.38 27.91 16.60
N ARG A 239 -49.35 27.22 17.20
CA ARG A 239 -49.46 27.08 18.66
C ARG A 239 -48.31 26.28 19.28
N GLU A 240 -47.81 25.26 18.60
CA GLU A 240 -46.63 24.49 19.04
C GLU A 240 -45.35 25.33 18.98
N VAL A 241 -45.19 26.16 17.95
CA VAL A 241 -44.02 27.04 17.79
C VAL A 241 -44.08 28.27 18.70
N GLN A 242 -45.28 28.77 19.02
CA GLN A 242 -45.48 29.91 19.93
C GLN A 242 -45.56 29.51 21.43
N ASP A 243 -45.35 28.24 21.79
CA ASP A 243 -45.30 27.81 23.19
C ASP A 243 -44.14 28.50 23.93
N PRO A 244 -44.41 29.32 24.97
CA PRO A 244 -43.36 29.97 25.76
C PRO A 244 -42.37 28.99 26.40
N ALA A 245 -42.77 27.73 26.62
CA ALA A 245 -41.87 26.70 27.13
C ALA A 245 -40.79 26.28 26.11
N VAL A 246 -41.00 26.47 24.80
CA VAL A 246 -39.99 26.24 23.77
C VAL A 246 -38.95 27.37 23.80
N GLY A 247 -39.40 28.63 23.82
CA GLY A 247 -38.50 29.79 23.94
C GLY A 247 -37.68 29.78 25.25
N ALA A 248 -38.34 29.48 26.38
CA ALA A 248 -37.65 29.38 27.67
C ALA A 248 -36.60 28.26 27.71
N ARG A 249 -36.82 27.13 27.00
CA ARG A 249 -35.81 26.07 26.86
C ARG A 249 -34.63 26.50 25.99
N GLU A 250 -34.86 27.29 24.94
CA GLU A 250 -33.77 27.86 24.14
C GLU A 250 -32.93 28.83 24.99
N GLU A 251 -33.55 29.78 25.69
CA GLU A 251 -32.85 30.70 26.60
C GLU A 251 -32.09 29.95 27.71
N GLU A 252 -32.69 28.90 28.28
CA GLU A 252 -32.03 28.05 29.27
C GLU A 252 -30.79 27.36 28.67
N LEU A 253 -30.91 26.76 27.49
CA LEU A 253 -29.80 26.10 26.80
C LEU A 253 -28.68 27.08 26.43
N TRP A 254 -28.99 28.29 25.96
CA TRP A 254 -28.01 29.35 25.74
C TRP A 254 -27.29 29.74 27.04
N SER A 255 -28.02 29.92 28.14
CA SER A 255 -27.40 30.25 29.44
C SER A 255 -26.48 29.13 29.95
N ARG A 256 -26.92 27.86 29.84
CA ARG A 256 -26.13 26.66 30.17
C ARG A 256 -24.87 26.57 29.31
N LEU A 257 -24.97 26.84 28.00
CA LEU A 257 -23.83 26.85 27.08
C LEU A 257 -22.82 27.96 27.42
N ILE A 258 -23.28 29.15 27.80
CA ILE A 258 -22.43 30.26 28.24
C ILE A 258 -21.67 29.89 29.53
N VAL A 259 -22.34 29.24 30.50
CA VAL A 259 -21.70 28.76 31.74
C VAL A 259 -20.68 27.65 31.45
N LEU A 260 -21.04 26.66 30.64
CA LEU A 260 -20.12 25.57 30.25
C LEU A 260 -18.90 26.09 29.48
N ARG A 261 -19.09 27.08 28.59
CA ARG A 261 -17.99 27.78 27.93
C ARG A 261 -17.12 28.54 28.92
N GLY A 262 -17.72 29.28 29.85
CA GLY A 262 -16.98 30.01 30.88
C GLY A 262 -16.13 29.09 31.77
N TYR A 263 -16.63 27.90 32.08
CA TYR A 263 -15.90 26.85 32.80
C TYR A 263 -14.78 26.23 31.94
N ALA A 264 -15.04 25.92 30.67
CA ALA A 264 -14.01 25.43 29.74
C ALA A 264 -12.90 26.47 29.50
N ASP A 265 -13.26 27.75 29.36
CA ASP A 265 -12.35 28.90 29.25
C ASP A 265 -11.60 29.16 30.58
N GLN A 266 -12.00 28.59 31.72
CA GLN A 266 -11.25 28.62 32.97
C GLN A 266 -10.31 27.41 33.07
N LEU A 267 -10.83 26.21 32.84
CA LEU A 267 -10.08 24.95 32.86
C LEU A 267 -8.92 24.94 31.86
N SER A 268 -9.09 25.53 30.68
CA SER A 268 -7.99 25.72 29.71
C SER A 268 -6.88 26.61 30.28
N LYS A 269 -7.22 27.74 30.91
CA LYS A 269 -6.24 28.63 31.56
C LYS A 269 -5.55 28.00 32.78
N GLU A 270 -6.19 27.05 33.45
CA GLU A 270 -5.58 26.26 34.52
C GLU A 270 -4.66 25.15 33.98
N LEU A 271 -4.94 24.62 32.78
CA LEU A 271 -4.11 23.63 32.08
C LEU A 271 -2.92 24.27 31.35
N ASP A 272 -3.11 25.46 30.75
CA ASP A 272 -2.07 26.29 30.12
C ASP A 272 -1.07 26.84 31.15
N LYS A 273 -1.41 26.78 32.44
CA LYS A 273 -0.52 27.16 33.55
C LYS A 273 0.47 26.02 33.78
N PRO A 274 1.79 26.23 33.56
CA PRO A 274 2.74 25.12 33.41
C PRO A 274 3.08 24.41 34.73
N THR A 275 2.23 23.48 35.15
CA THR A 275 2.71 22.26 35.82
C THR A 275 3.63 21.52 34.85
N GLY A 276 4.87 21.24 35.25
CA GLY A 276 5.94 20.69 34.40
C GLY A 276 5.79 19.26 33.90
N SER A 277 4.55 18.79 33.75
CA SER A 277 4.16 17.62 32.99
C SER A 277 3.49 18.12 31.71
N GLU A 278 4.25 18.25 30.62
CA GLU A 278 3.61 18.30 29.29
C GLU A 278 2.74 17.05 29.18
N GLY A 279 1.42 17.22 29.02
CA GLY A 279 0.47 16.12 29.07
C GLY A 279 0.84 15.07 28.01
N GLU A 280 1.00 13.81 28.44
CA GLU A 280 1.56 12.72 27.63
C GLU A 280 0.90 12.69 26.24
N SER A 281 1.64 13.22 25.25
CA SER A 281 1.09 13.47 23.93
C SER A 281 0.75 12.13 23.29
N ILE A 282 -0.45 12.04 22.70
CA ILE A 282 -0.99 10.77 22.21
C ILE A 282 0.01 10.16 21.23
N ASP A 283 0.61 9.05 21.66
CA ASP A 283 1.64 8.28 20.96
C ASP A 283 1.30 8.20 19.45
N PRO A 284 2.14 8.77 18.57
CA PRO A 284 1.83 8.90 17.15
C PRO A 284 1.68 7.54 16.45
N GLU A 285 2.23 6.45 17.01
CA GLU A 285 1.98 5.11 16.50
C GLU A 285 0.51 4.67 16.76
N ARG A 286 -0.08 5.09 17.88
CA ARG A 286 -1.50 4.86 18.19
C ARG A 286 -2.41 5.73 17.34
N GLU A 287 -2.03 6.98 17.09
CA GLU A 287 -2.78 7.87 16.20
C GLU A 287 -2.80 7.33 14.76
N ALA A 288 -1.66 6.86 14.24
CA ALA A 288 -1.57 6.23 12.93
C ALA A 288 -2.41 4.94 12.82
N LYS A 289 -2.40 4.10 13.86
CA LYS A 289 -3.27 2.90 13.95
C LYS A 289 -4.76 3.29 13.98
N ALA A 290 -5.13 4.30 14.75
CA ALA A 290 -6.51 4.78 14.84
C ALA A 290 -7.00 5.33 13.50
N LYS A 291 -6.21 6.15 12.79
CA LYS A 291 -6.51 6.65 11.45
C LYS A 291 -6.79 5.50 10.47
N ARG A 292 -5.93 4.49 10.43
CA ARG A 292 -6.12 3.31 9.57
C ARG A 292 -7.41 2.54 9.89
N VAL A 293 -7.72 2.33 11.17
CA VAL A 293 -8.97 1.66 11.59
C VAL A 293 -10.19 2.48 11.19
N LEU A 294 -10.14 3.82 11.30
CA LEU A 294 -11.21 4.71 10.86
C LEU A 294 -11.41 4.67 9.34
N GLU A 295 -10.34 4.67 8.54
CA GLU A 295 -10.44 4.50 7.08
C GLU A 295 -11.07 3.15 6.70
N ASP A 296 -10.67 2.06 7.38
CA ASP A 296 -11.19 0.72 7.10
C ASP A 296 -12.66 0.57 7.54
N TYR A 297 -13.07 1.22 8.63
CA TYR A 297 -14.49 1.35 9.00
C TYR A 297 -15.27 2.26 8.05
N GLU A 298 -14.69 3.35 7.53
CA GLU A 298 -15.36 4.17 6.50
C GLU A 298 -15.64 3.34 5.26
N LYS A 299 -14.65 2.59 4.74
CA LYS A 299 -14.81 1.69 3.59
C LYS A 299 -15.95 0.67 3.83
N GLN A 300 -16.03 0.09 5.03
CA GLN A 300 -17.09 -0.85 5.42
C GLN A 300 -18.47 -0.17 5.50
N ILE A 301 -18.57 1.01 6.12
CA ILE A 301 -19.83 1.76 6.25
C ILE A 301 -20.32 2.21 4.87
N GLN A 302 -19.44 2.69 3.99
CA GLN A 302 -19.78 3.08 2.62
C GLN A 302 -20.21 1.86 1.77
N HIS A 303 -19.65 0.67 2.02
CA HIS A 303 -20.13 -0.58 1.41
C HIS A 303 -21.53 -0.94 1.90
N ILE A 304 -21.73 -1.06 3.22
CA ILE A 304 -23.03 -1.40 3.83
C ILE A 304 -24.11 -0.40 3.41
N LYS A 305 -23.77 0.89 3.31
CA LYS A 305 -24.67 1.93 2.80
C LYS A 305 -25.10 1.65 1.34
N LYS A 306 -24.16 1.31 0.44
CA LYS A 306 -24.48 1.00 -0.96
C LYS A 306 -25.35 -0.25 -1.10
N GLU A 307 -25.04 -1.29 -0.33
CA GLU A 307 -25.88 -2.50 -0.28
C GLU A 307 -27.30 -2.18 0.21
N LEU A 308 -27.43 -1.35 1.25
CA LEU A 308 -28.73 -0.93 1.78
C LEU A 308 -29.50 -0.01 0.81
N GLU A 309 -28.82 0.89 0.09
CA GLU A 309 -29.41 1.70 -0.98
C GLU A 309 -29.88 0.80 -2.15
N ALA A 310 -29.09 -0.19 -2.56
CA ALA A 310 -29.45 -1.16 -3.59
C ALA A 310 -30.64 -2.05 -3.18
N LEU A 311 -30.61 -2.61 -1.97
CA LEU A 311 -31.72 -3.40 -1.41
C LEU A 311 -33.00 -2.56 -1.25
N SER A 312 -32.87 -1.27 -0.92
CA SER A 312 -34.01 -0.33 -0.87
C SER A 312 -34.61 -0.10 -2.27
N THR A 313 -33.79 -0.01 -3.32
CA THR A 313 -34.29 0.07 -4.70
C THR A 313 -34.94 -1.22 -5.18
N ASP A 314 -34.33 -2.39 -4.92
CA ASP A 314 -34.86 -3.71 -5.28
C ASP A 314 -36.19 -3.99 -4.56
N TYR A 315 -36.26 -3.73 -3.25
CA TYR A 315 -37.52 -3.82 -2.49
C TYR A 315 -38.60 -2.90 -3.07
N ALA A 316 -38.25 -1.66 -3.43
CA ALA A 316 -39.19 -0.71 -4.03
C ALA A 316 -39.58 -1.07 -5.48
N GLU A 317 -38.88 -1.97 -6.18
CA GLU A 317 -39.32 -2.54 -7.46
C GLU A 317 -40.18 -3.79 -7.25
N TRP A 318 -39.79 -4.67 -6.32
CA TRP A 318 -40.60 -5.79 -5.87
C TRP A 318 -41.98 -5.35 -5.35
N GLU A 319 -42.06 -4.29 -4.55
CA GLU A 319 -43.33 -3.77 -4.03
C GLU A 319 -44.28 -3.29 -5.15
N LYS A 320 -43.74 -2.65 -6.20
CA LYS A 320 -44.50 -2.25 -7.40
C LYS A 320 -45.01 -3.46 -8.18
N THR A 321 -44.20 -4.52 -8.32
CA THR A 321 -44.64 -5.75 -9.02
C THR A 321 -45.65 -6.55 -8.20
N ARG A 322 -45.56 -6.52 -6.87
CA ARG A 322 -46.49 -7.18 -5.95
C ARG A 322 -47.83 -6.45 -5.82
N ASN A 323 -47.86 -5.13 -5.93
CA ASN A 323 -49.04 -4.31 -5.65
C ASN A 323 -49.48 -3.40 -6.83
N PRO A 324 -49.72 -3.94 -8.05
CA PRO A 324 -49.94 -3.17 -9.28
C PRO A 324 -51.27 -2.39 -9.35
N HIS A 325 -52.03 -2.34 -8.26
CA HIS A 325 -53.27 -1.56 -8.12
C HIS A 325 -53.23 -0.51 -7.00
N SER A 326 -52.08 -0.35 -6.32
CA SER A 326 -51.85 0.80 -5.43
C SER A 326 -51.44 2.03 -6.23
N LYS A 327 -52.42 2.83 -6.65
CA LYS A 327 -52.26 4.16 -7.24
C LYS A 327 -52.76 5.24 -6.27
#